data_AF-A0A7H9ATT8-F1
#
_entry.id   AF-A0A7H9ATT8-F1
#
_cell.length_a   1.000
_cell.length_b   1.000
_cell.length_c   1.000
_cell.angle_alpha   90.00
_cell.angle_beta   90.00
_cell.angle_gamma   90.00
#
_symmetry.space_group_name_H-M   'P 1'
#
loop_
_entity.id
_entity.type
_entity.pdbx_description
1 polymer ?
#
loop_
_entity_poly.entity_id
_entity_poly.type
_entity_poly.pdbx_seq_one_letter_code
_entity_poly.pdbx_strand_id
1 'polypeptide(L)'
;MKYILLIVLMMSCLWSCSQSHDITGEYEKVLKSGSVQSLLKLNQNGTFRFDSYSVRQIDGTNLPVNENLPTESSISGKGRYRVKNDVIYFTTDGDTDIDHNYPLNFNDTKAKFKNGYSKNSSNERAIAKLKFFESGIFWIDGLELKKRN
;
A
#
# COMPACT_ATOMS: atom_id res chain seq x y z
N MET A 1 19.10 48.61 -1.10
CA MET A 1 19.90 47.42 -0.73
C MET A 1 19.40 46.69 0.52
N LYS A 2 18.86 47.39 1.53
CA LYS A 2 18.41 46.79 2.81
C LYS A 2 17.35 45.68 2.72
N TYR A 3 16.46 45.73 1.72
CA TYR A 3 15.36 44.76 1.58
C TYR A 3 15.62 43.64 0.57
N ILE A 4 16.68 43.76 -0.25
CA ILE A 4 16.99 42.78 -1.29
C ILE A 4 17.47 41.46 -0.67
N LEU A 5 18.28 41.55 0.39
CA LEU A 5 18.78 40.37 1.11
C LEU A 5 17.63 39.56 1.76
N LEU A 6 16.61 40.25 2.27
CA LEU A 6 15.45 39.63 2.91
C LEU A 6 14.58 38.86 1.89
N ILE A 7 14.40 39.42 0.69
CA ILE A 7 13.64 38.78 -0.39
C ILE A 7 14.37 37.53 -0.90
N VAL A 8 15.69 37.60 -1.06
CA VAL A 8 16.51 36.44 -1.48
C VAL A 8 16.46 35.32 -0.41
N LEU A 9 16.48 35.67 0.88
CA LEU A 9 16.37 34.71 1.97
C LEU A 9 15.01 34.00 1.98
N MET A 10 13.91 34.74 1.78
CA MET A 10 12.56 34.17 1.72
C MET A 10 12.34 33.25 0.52
N MET A 11 12.97 33.51 -0.62
CA MET A 11 12.84 32.66 -1.82
C MET A 11 13.60 31.34 -1.69
N SER A 12 14.67 31.29 -0.88
CA SER A 12 15.44 30.06 -0.66
C SER A 12 14.68 28.98 0.12
N CYS A 13 13.68 29.36 0.92
CA CYS A 13 12.84 28.43 1.68
C CYS A 13 11.82 27.66 0.81
N LEU A 14 11.60 28.07 -0.44
CA LEU A 14 10.60 27.47 -1.33
C LEU A 14 11.13 26.31 -2.20
N TRP A 15 12.43 26.01 -2.12
CA TRP A 15 13.08 25.03 -3.00
C TRP A 15 13.15 23.62 -2.42
N SER A 16 12.58 23.38 -1.24
CA SER A 16 12.55 22.06 -0.59
C SER A 16 11.30 21.25 -0.92
N CYS A 17 10.95 21.11 -2.21
CA CYS A 17 10.03 20.07 -2.63
C CYS A 17 10.85 18.84 -3.02
N SER A 18 11.12 17.99 -2.03
CA SER A 18 11.60 16.62 -2.28
C SER A 18 10.64 15.92 -3.23
N GLN A 19 11.16 15.25 -4.26
CA GLN A 19 10.37 14.42 -5.17
C GLN A 19 9.78 13.26 -4.37
N SER A 20 8.59 13.42 -3.78
CA SER A 20 7.86 12.28 -3.25
C SER A 20 7.30 11.52 -4.45
N HIS A 21 7.78 10.30 -4.68
CA HIS A 21 7.01 9.37 -5.50
C HIS A 21 5.58 9.31 -4.95
N ASP A 22 4.58 9.33 -5.84
CA ASP A 22 3.18 9.20 -5.42
C ASP A 22 2.90 7.75 -4.99
N ILE A 23 3.20 7.54 -3.72
CA ILE A 23 3.05 6.29 -2.96
C ILE A 23 1.58 6.05 -2.59
N THR A 24 0.74 7.07 -2.73
CA THR A 24 -0.67 6.96 -2.38
C THR A 24 -1.44 6.24 -3.48
N GLY A 25 -2.50 5.55 -3.06
CA GLY A 25 -3.36 4.78 -3.96
C GLY A 25 -3.72 3.41 -3.40
N GLU A 26 -4.35 2.62 -4.26
CA GLU A 26 -4.81 1.27 -3.97
C GLU A 26 -3.87 0.25 -4.62
N TYR A 27 -3.55 -0.81 -3.88
CA TYR A 27 -2.66 -1.88 -4.29
C TYR A 27 -3.37 -3.20 -4.05
N GLU A 28 -3.43 -4.05 -5.07
CA GLU A 28 -4.19 -5.29 -4.99
C GLU A 28 -3.36 -6.51 -5.40
N LYS A 29 -3.72 -7.65 -4.83
CA LYS A 29 -3.35 -8.97 -5.34
C LYS A 29 -4.59 -9.64 -5.86
N VAL A 30 -4.56 -9.99 -7.14
CA VAL A 30 -5.64 -10.65 -7.85
C VAL A 30 -5.25 -12.10 -8.13
N LEU A 31 -6.18 -13.03 -7.89
CA LEU A 31 -6.01 -14.45 -8.23
C LEU A 31 -6.13 -14.66 -9.74
N LYS A 32 -5.72 -15.84 -10.21
CA LYS A 32 -5.90 -16.23 -11.62
C LYS A 32 -7.37 -16.23 -12.05
N SER A 33 -8.31 -16.40 -11.10
CA SER A 33 -9.76 -16.31 -11.32
C SER A 33 -10.27 -14.89 -11.54
N GLY A 34 -9.44 -13.85 -11.38
CA GLY A 34 -9.85 -12.44 -11.43
C GLY A 34 -10.34 -11.87 -10.09
N SER A 35 -10.47 -12.70 -9.05
CA SER A 35 -10.93 -12.25 -7.72
C SER A 35 -9.80 -11.57 -6.93
N VAL A 36 -10.13 -10.47 -6.23
CA VAL A 36 -9.19 -9.78 -5.33
C VAL A 36 -8.97 -10.60 -4.06
N GLN A 37 -7.72 -10.99 -3.81
CA GLN A 37 -7.28 -11.69 -2.59
C GLN A 37 -6.93 -10.71 -1.47
N SER A 38 -6.27 -9.61 -1.80
CA SER A 38 -5.82 -8.62 -0.83
C SER A 38 -5.85 -7.23 -1.43
N LEU A 39 -6.25 -6.24 -0.64
CA LEU A 39 -6.27 -4.83 -0.99
C LEU A 39 -5.57 -4.02 0.10
N LEU A 40 -4.59 -3.21 -0.30
CA LEU A 40 -3.93 -2.23 0.55
C LEU A 40 -4.23 -0.83 0.00
N LYS A 41 -4.73 0.05 0.84
CA LYS A 41 -4.93 1.47 0.54
C LYS A 41 -3.96 2.31 1.34
N LEU A 42 -3.17 3.14 0.66
CA LEU A 42 -2.26 4.13 1.25
C LEU A 42 -2.85 5.52 1.05
N ASN A 43 -3.28 6.18 2.13
CA ASN A 43 -3.89 7.50 2.09
C ASN A 43 -2.83 8.61 2.17
N GLN A 44 -3.12 9.78 1.59
CA GLN A 44 -2.23 10.96 1.63
C GLN A 44 -1.93 11.48 3.03
N ASN A 45 -2.83 11.26 4.00
CA ASN A 45 -2.63 11.65 5.40
C ASN A 45 -1.71 10.71 6.19
N GLY A 46 -1.08 9.73 5.54
CA GLY A 46 -0.18 8.77 6.19
C GLY A 46 -0.90 7.65 6.94
N THR A 47 -2.17 7.41 6.66
CA THR A 47 -2.93 6.24 7.16
C THR A 47 -3.04 5.15 6.10
N PHE A 48 -3.16 3.90 6.53
CA PHE A 48 -3.41 2.78 5.63
C PHE A 48 -4.61 1.94 6.08
N ARG A 49 -5.16 1.20 5.13
CA ARG A 49 -6.10 0.13 5.38
C ARG A 49 -5.70 -1.09 4.55
N PHE A 50 -5.75 -2.26 5.17
CA PHE A 50 -5.50 -3.52 4.52
C PHE A 50 -6.69 -4.45 4.72
N ASP A 51 -7.18 -5.02 3.63
CA ASP A 51 -8.29 -5.97 3.62
C ASP A 51 -7.83 -7.26 2.93
N SER A 52 -8.00 -8.41 3.60
CA SER A 52 -7.78 -9.73 3.00
C SER A 52 -9.09 -10.47 2.88
N TYR A 53 -9.27 -11.10 1.73
CA TYR A 53 -10.48 -11.81 1.36
C TYR A 53 -10.20 -13.31 1.29
N SER A 54 -10.91 -14.07 2.11
CA SER A 54 -10.92 -15.53 2.03
C SER A 54 -11.73 -15.95 0.82
N VAL A 55 -11.05 -16.37 -0.24
CA VAL A 55 -11.71 -17.14 -1.30
C VAL A 55 -11.97 -18.53 -0.75
N ARG A 56 -13.20 -18.78 -0.29
CA ARG A 56 -13.61 -20.15 0.04
C ARG A 56 -13.59 -20.96 -1.26
N GLN A 57 -12.69 -21.93 -1.34
CA GLN A 57 -12.82 -23.01 -2.30
C GLN A 57 -14.02 -23.85 -1.85
N ILE A 58 -15.14 -23.73 -2.54
CA ILE A 58 -16.25 -24.67 -2.39
C ILE A 58 -16.09 -25.65 -3.56
N ASP A 59 -15.74 -26.89 -3.23
CA ASP A 59 -15.74 -28.08 -4.10
C ASP A 59 -15.27 -27.87 -5.54
N GLY A 60 -13.95 -27.74 -5.73
CA GLY A 60 -13.31 -27.80 -7.06
C GLY A 60 -13.67 -26.67 -8.03
N THR A 61 -14.55 -25.75 -7.61
CA THR A 61 -14.96 -24.59 -8.37
C THR A 61 -14.44 -23.34 -7.68
N ASN A 62 -13.57 -22.61 -8.38
CA ASN A 62 -13.24 -21.25 -7.99
C ASN A 62 -14.47 -20.39 -8.29
N LEU A 63 -15.47 -20.40 -7.41
CA LEU A 63 -16.56 -19.45 -7.52
C LEU A 63 -15.96 -18.06 -7.31
N PRO A 64 -16.01 -17.16 -8.31
CA PRO A 64 -15.75 -15.77 -8.04
C PRO A 64 -16.85 -15.35 -7.06
N VAL A 65 -16.47 -14.97 -5.84
CA VAL A 65 -17.25 -13.93 -5.17
C VAL A 65 -17.29 -12.80 -6.21
N ASN A 66 -18.50 -12.48 -6.65
CA ASN A 66 -18.87 -11.70 -7.83
C ASN A 66 -17.85 -10.62 -8.23
N GLU A 67 -17.80 -10.25 -9.51
CA GLU A 67 -16.78 -9.38 -10.15
C GLU A 67 -16.53 -7.98 -9.53
N ASN A 68 -17.09 -7.68 -8.36
CA ASN A 68 -16.71 -6.56 -7.50
C ASN A 68 -16.43 -7.15 -6.12
N LEU A 69 -15.27 -6.83 -5.53
CA LEU A 69 -14.81 -7.14 -4.16
C LEU A 69 -15.83 -7.88 -3.27
N PRO A 70 -15.45 -8.99 -2.60
CA PRO A 70 -16.32 -9.63 -1.62
C PRO A 70 -16.95 -8.61 -0.69
N THR A 71 -18.27 -8.70 -0.52
CA THR A 71 -19.08 -7.73 0.24
C THR A 71 -18.49 -7.43 1.62
N GLU A 72 -17.81 -8.41 2.22
CA GLU A 72 -17.05 -8.24 3.46
C GLU A 72 -15.66 -8.86 3.35
N SER A 73 -14.66 -8.17 3.90
CA SER A 73 -13.31 -8.70 4.09
C SER A 73 -13.33 -9.78 5.17
N SER A 74 -12.52 -10.83 4.98
CA SER A 74 -12.41 -11.89 5.98
C SER A 74 -11.57 -11.48 7.18
N ILE A 75 -10.57 -10.62 6.95
CA ILE A 75 -9.71 -10.10 7.99
C ILE A 75 -9.09 -8.78 7.51
N SER A 76 -9.07 -7.78 8.38
CA SER A 76 -8.62 -6.43 8.04
C SER A 76 -7.69 -5.84 9.09
N GLY A 77 -6.94 -4.83 8.69
CA GLY A 77 -6.11 -4.02 9.57
C GLY A 77 -6.04 -2.58 9.10
N LYS A 78 -5.74 -1.69 10.04
CA LYS A 78 -5.56 -0.26 9.79
C LYS A 78 -4.42 0.29 10.62
N GLY A 79 -4.00 1.50 10.30
CA GLY A 79 -3.03 2.25 11.07
C GLY A 79 -2.33 3.32 10.27
N ARG A 80 -1.09 3.61 10.63
CA ARG A 80 -0.26 4.64 10.00
C ARG A 80 0.89 4.04 9.21
N TYR A 81 1.34 4.77 8.21
CA TYR A 81 2.56 4.44 7.49
C TYR A 81 3.46 5.68 7.33
N ARG A 82 4.76 5.43 7.19
CA ARG A 82 5.75 6.45 6.83
C ARG A 82 6.74 5.89 5.84
N VAL A 83 7.31 6.76 5.01
CA VAL A 83 8.29 6.38 3.99
C VAL A 83 9.65 6.96 4.38
N LYS A 84 10.68 6.12 4.40
CA LYS A 84 12.07 6.53 4.61
C LYS A 84 12.99 5.62 3.80
N ASN A 85 13.89 6.20 3.00
CA ASN A 85 14.86 5.47 2.16
C ASN A 85 14.19 4.39 1.29
N ASP A 86 13.10 4.74 0.59
CA ASP A 86 12.28 3.83 -0.24
C ASP A 86 11.65 2.63 0.49
N VAL A 87 11.63 2.69 1.83
CA VAL A 87 10.97 1.71 2.69
C VAL A 87 9.73 2.34 3.30
N ILE A 88 8.61 1.64 3.17
CA ILE A 88 7.35 1.91 3.84
C ILE A 88 7.39 1.17 5.17
N TYR A 89 7.23 1.90 6.27
CA TYR A 89 7.10 1.35 7.61
C TYR A 89 5.65 1.49 8.03
N PHE A 90 5.04 0.38 8.46
CA PHE A 90 3.68 0.37 8.98
C PHE A 90 3.69 0.38 10.51
N THR A 91 2.65 0.94 11.10
CA THR A 91 2.45 1.01 12.55
C THR A 91 0.97 0.94 12.84
N THR A 92 0.61 0.12 13.80
CA THR A 92 -0.76 -0.04 14.30
C THR A 92 -0.76 0.35 15.78
N ASP A 93 -1.60 1.31 16.14
CA ASP A 93 -1.83 1.69 17.52
C ASP A 93 -2.77 0.66 18.18
N GLY A 94 -2.32 0.06 19.28
CA GLY A 94 -3.05 -1.03 19.93
C GLY A 94 -4.40 -0.61 20.53
N ASP A 95 -4.57 0.66 20.88
CA ASP A 95 -5.78 1.15 21.55
C ASP A 95 -6.81 1.71 20.56
N THR A 96 -6.36 2.21 19.40
CA THR A 96 -7.22 2.92 18.44
C THR A 96 -7.34 2.23 17.08
N ASP A 97 -6.34 1.45 16.68
CA ASP A 97 -6.31 0.78 15.38
C ASP A 97 -6.71 -0.70 15.45
N ILE A 98 -6.63 -1.34 16.62
CA ILE A 98 -7.00 -2.75 16.83
C ILE A 98 -8.39 -2.85 17.46
N ASP A 99 -9.31 -3.48 16.75
CA ASP A 99 -10.66 -3.78 17.24
C ASP A 99 -11.18 -5.09 16.61
N HIS A 100 -12.43 -5.45 16.91
CA HIS A 100 -13.04 -6.68 16.36
C HIS A 100 -13.08 -6.71 14.83
N ASN A 101 -13.23 -5.56 14.18
CA ASN A 101 -13.28 -5.44 12.72
C ASN A 101 -11.87 -5.34 12.10
N TYR A 102 -10.89 -4.80 12.84
CA TYR A 102 -9.51 -4.62 12.41
C TYR A 102 -8.52 -5.34 13.33
N PRO A 103 -8.50 -6.69 13.37
CA PRO A 103 -7.66 -7.43 14.31
C PRO A 103 -6.17 -7.50 13.92
N LEU A 104 -5.79 -7.11 12.70
CA LEU A 104 -4.40 -7.24 12.24
C LEU A 104 -3.49 -6.16 12.81
N ASN A 105 -2.41 -6.61 13.46
CA ASN A 105 -1.34 -5.76 13.94
C ASN A 105 -0.19 -5.70 12.93
N PHE A 106 0.01 -4.52 12.30
CA PHE A 106 1.07 -4.29 11.33
C PHE A 106 2.35 -3.73 11.94
N ASN A 107 2.50 -3.73 13.26
CA ASN A 107 3.79 -3.42 13.88
C ASN A 107 4.89 -4.35 13.32
N ASP A 108 6.09 -3.80 13.17
CA ASP A 108 7.24 -4.45 12.53
C ASP A 108 7.05 -4.82 11.05
N THR A 109 5.99 -4.34 10.39
CA THR A 109 5.77 -4.58 8.96
C THR A 109 6.44 -3.52 8.11
N LYS A 110 7.17 -3.97 7.08
CA LYS A 110 7.88 -3.11 6.13
C LYS A 110 7.63 -3.57 4.69
N ALA A 111 7.51 -2.59 3.79
CA ALA A 111 7.39 -2.83 2.35
C ALA A 111 8.31 -1.93 1.54
N LYS A 112 8.59 -2.31 0.29
CA LYS A 112 9.30 -1.47 -0.68
C LYS A 112 8.57 -1.43 -2.00
N PHE A 113 8.77 -0.34 -2.73
CA PHE A 113 8.39 -0.24 -4.13
C PHE A 113 9.37 -1.02 -4.99
N LYS A 114 8.82 -1.79 -5.93
CA LYS A 114 9.57 -2.45 -6.98
C LYS A 114 9.05 -1.95 -8.32
N ASN A 115 9.78 -0.99 -8.90
CA ASN A 115 9.57 -0.60 -10.28
C ASN A 115 10.12 -1.72 -11.17
N GLY A 116 9.22 -2.39 -11.88
CA GLY A 116 9.59 -3.41 -12.86
C GLY A 116 9.28 -2.93 -14.27
N TYR A 117 10.24 -3.06 -15.18
CA TYR A 117 10.01 -3.01 -16.62
C TYR A 117 9.28 -4.29 -17.05
N SER A 118 8.21 -4.15 -17.82
CA SER A 118 7.42 -5.26 -18.35
C SER A 118 8.00 -5.64 -19.70
N LYS A 119 8.78 -6.73 -19.73
CA LYS A 119 9.55 -7.21 -20.89
C LYS A 119 8.75 -7.39 -22.20
N ASN A 120 7.41 -7.33 -22.18
CA ASN A 120 6.52 -7.76 -23.27
C ASN A 120 5.53 -6.71 -23.82
N SER A 121 5.62 -5.42 -23.51
CA SER A 121 4.68 -4.44 -24.11
C SER A 121 5.35 -3.11 -24.43
N SER A 122 5.29 -2.70 -25.70
CA SER A 122 5.77 -1.43 -26.28
C SER A 122 5.09 -0.16 -25.74
N ASN A 123 4.40 -0.23 -24.60
CA ASN A 123 3.76 0.88 -23.90
C ASN A 123 3.95 0.68 -22.38
N GLU A 124 5.21 0.65 -21.94
CA GLU A 124 5.60 0.42 -20.54
C GLU A 124 5.21 1.60 -19.65
N ARG A 125 3.98 1.60 -19.11
CA ARG A 125 3.77 2.20 -17.79
C ARG A 125 4.40 1.26 -16.78
N ALA A 126 5.47 1.73 -16.10
CA ALA A 126 6.12 1.00 -15.02
C ALA A 126 5.06 0.48 -14.04
N ILE A 127 4.85 -0.84 -13.99
CA ILE A 127 3.90 -1.41 -13.04
C ILE A 127 4.51 -1.23 -11.65
N ALA A 128 4.01 -0.25 -10.89
CA ALA A 128 4.42 -0.02 -9.52
C ALA A 128 3.93 -1.21 -8.67
N LYS A 129 4.86 -2.08 -8.28
CA LYS A 129 4.59 -3.16 -7.33
C LYS A 129 5.00 -2.72 -5.93
N LEU A 130 4.26 -3.15 -4.93
CA LEU A 130 4.59 -3.00 -3.52
C LEU A 130 4.84 -4.41 -2.96
N LYS A 131 6.00 -4.61 -2.35
CA LYS A 131 6.38 -5.89 -1.76
C LYS A 131 6.63 -5.74 -0.27
N PHE A 132 5.89 -6.48 0.55
CA PHE A 132 6.22 -6.70 1.95
C PHE A 132 7.44 -7.61 2.04
N PHE A 133 8.45 -7.22 2.80
CA PHE A 133 9.68 -8.00 2.96
C PHE A 133 10.01 -8.32 4.42
N GLU A 134 9.20 -7.79 5.34
CA GLU A 134 9.28 -8.04 6.77
C GLU A 134 7.88 -7.80 7.32
N SER A 135 7.33 -8.76 8.07
CA SER A 135 6.06 -8.63 8.78
C SER A 135 5.95 -9.66 9.89
N GLY A 136 5.36 -9.29 11.03
CA GLY A 136 4.94 -10.26 12.04
C GLY A 136 3.75 -11.13 11.60
N ILE A 137 3.07 -10.77 10.51
CA ILE A 137 1.95 -11.51 9.94
C ILE A 137 2.49 -12.44 8.86
N PHE A 138 2.55 -13.74 9.16
CA PHE A 138 3.27 -14.74 8.34
C PHE A 138 2.87 -14.79 6.86
N TRP A 139 1.60 -14.53 6.53
CA TRP A 139 1.09 -14.59 5.16
C TRP A 139 1.18 -13.24 4.42
N ILE A 140 1.56 -12.17 5.13
CA ILE A 140 1.89 -10.87 4.54
C ILE A 140 3.39 -10.80 4.23
N ASP A 141 4.25 -11.48 4.98
CA ASP A 141 5.67 -11.51 4.64
C ASP A 141 5.91 -12.10 3.23
N GLY A 142 6.66 -11.37 2.41
CA GLY A 142 6.88 -11.69 1.00
C GLY A 142 5.71 -11.39 0.06
N LEU A 143 4.57 -10.92 0.55
CA LEU A 143 3.39 -10.61 -0.26
C LEU A 143 3.69 -9.46 -1.25
N GLU A 144 3.36 -9.68 -2.52
CA GLU A 144 3.49 -8.68 -3.59
C GLU A 144 2.10 -8.20 -4.04
N LEU A 145 1.90 -6.88 -4.03
CA LEU A 145 0.69 -6.20 -4.51
C LEU A 145 1.03 -5.34 -5.74
N LYS A 146 0.08 -5.17 -6.66
CA LYS A 146 0.20 -4.29 -7.82
C LYS A 146 -0.65 -3.04 -7.60
N LYS A 147 -0.15 -1.86 -7.96
CA LYS A 147 -0.95 -0.64 -7.94
C LYS A 147 -2.15 -0.82 -8.88
N ARG A 148 -3.36 -0.54 -8.39
CA ARG A 148 -4.59 -0.47 -9.17
C ARG A 148 -4.51 0.76 -10.06
N ASN A 149 -4.73 0.57 -11.36
CA ASN A 149 -4.72 1.63 -12.37
C ASN A 149 -6.02 2.45 -12.37
#